data_AF-A0A949TCA7-F1
#
_entry.id   AF-A0A949TCA7-F1
#
_cell.length_a   1.000
_cell.length_b   1.000
_cell.length_c   1.000
_cell.angle_alpha   90.00
_cell.angle_beta   90.00
_cell.angle_gamma   90.00
#
_symmetry.space_group_name_H-M   'P 1'
#
loop_
_entity.id
_entity.type
_entity.pdbx_description
1 polymer ?
#
loop_
_entity_poly.entity_id
_entity_poly.type
_entity_poly.pdbx_seq_one_letter_code
_entity_poly.pdbx_strand_id
1 'polypeptide(L)'
;MNNIDQLTPVTLKTDLNAQEIYFKVWEREQEHTKTRWNVTTFFVSISFAIFGISLQTKNPSAPPIISHVAALAVYWFAFVLFWRFNSFTNYLRDYLRNMESSAIVNIDVQTKMDNTIHANRWISTFNLLFYFGVFYTVAVGLLWWK
;
A
#
# COMPACT_ATOMS: atom_id res chain seq x y z
N MET A 1 5.69 -56.22 24.61
CA MET A 1 6.58 -55.08 24.33
C MET A 1 6.32 -54.70 22.88
N ASN A 2 5.25 -53.97 22.60
CA ASN A 2 5.00 -52.54 22.78
C ASN A 2 4.99 -51.93 21.38
N ASN A 3 3.76 -51.63 20.95
CA ASN A 3 3.44 -50.60 19.96
C ASN A 3 4.46 -49.46 20.07
N ILE A 4 5.27 -49.28 19.03
CA ILE A 4 5.87 -47.98 18.77
C ILE A 4 4.92 -47.31 17.80
N ASP A 5 4.32 -46.27 18.35
CA ASP A 5 3.15 -45.60 17.85
C ASP A 5 3.30 -45.16 16.40
N GLN A 6 2.19 -45.37 15.69
CA GLN A 6 1.79 -44.57 14.56
C GLN A 6 1.87 -43.08 14.95
N LEU A 7 3.00 -42.44 14.67
CA LEU A 7 3.01 -41.01 14.40
C LEU A 7 2.43 -40.85 13.00
N THR A 8 1.10 -40.94 12.94
CA THR A 8 0.33 -40.35 11.86
C THR A 8 0.89 -38.96 11.62
N PRO A 9 1.27 -38.59 10.38
CA PRO A 9 1.41 -37.18 10.07
C PRO A 9 0.07 -36.57 10.49
N VAL A 10 0.12 -35.57 11.37
CA VAL A 10 -1.05 -34.78 11.71
C VAL A 10 -1.60 -34.30 10.39
N THR A 11 -2.59 -35.03 9.87
CA THR A 11 -3.49 -34.60 8.81
C THR A 11 -4.28 -33.48 9.44
N LEU A 12 -3.62 -32.33 9.49
CA LEU A 12 -4.23 -31.02 9.57
C LEU A 12 -5.36 -31.10 8.56
N LYS A 13 -6.61 -30.98 9.03
CA LYS A 13 -7.79 -30.96 8.18
C LYS A 13 -7.56 -29.91 7.09
N THR A 14 -7.11 -30.35 5.93
CA THR A 14 -6.73 -29.53 4.79
C THR A 14 -7.91 -29.53 3.83
N ASP A 15 -9.09 -29.14 4.33
CA ASP A 15 -10.33 -29.07 3.54
C ASP A 15 -10.54 -27.68 2.91
N LEU A 16 -9.47 -26.91 2.78
CA LEU A 16 -9.38 -25.86 1.77
C LEU A 16 -8.35 -26.35 0.76
N ASN A 17 -8.81 -26.64 -0.46
CA ASN A 17 -7.92 -26.91 -1.59
C ASN A 17 -6.88 -25.78 -1.63
N ALA A 18 -5.58 -26.09 -1.73
CA ALA A 18 -4.51 -25.07 -1.66
C ALA A 18 -4.72 -23.93 -2.67
N GLN A 19 -5.40 -24.25 -3.77
CA GLN A 19 -5.87 -23.30 -4.77
C GLN A 19 -6.95 -22.33 -4.25
N GLU A 20 -7.89 -22.78 -3.41
CA GLU A 20 -8.88 -21.93 -2.75
C GLU A 20 -8.22 -20.96 -1.76
N ILE A 21 -7.21 -21.43 -1.00
CA ILE A 21 -6.42 -20.56 -0.10
C ILE A 21 -5.73 -19.48 -0.92
N TYR A 22 -5.10 -19.86 -2.04
CA TYR A 22 -4.45 -18.93 -2.95
C TYR A 22 -5.43 -17.85 -3.44
N PHE A 23 -6.61 -18.23 -3.91
CA PHE A 23 -7.62 -17.27 -4.38
C PHE A 23 -8.12 -16.34 -3.27
N LYS A 24 -8.36 -16.85 -2.05
CA LYS A 24 -8.76 -16.02 -0.91
C LYS A 24 -7.69 -15.01 -0.52
N VAL A 25 -6.42 -15.42 -0.51
CA VAL A 25 -5.30 -14.51 -0.21
C VAL A 25 -5.14 -13.46 -1.30
N TRP A 26 -5.29 -13.85 -2.57
CA TRP A 26 -5.21 -12.93 -3.70
C TRP A 26 -6.37 -11.92 -3.70
N GLU A 27 -7.61 -12.35 -3.47
CA GLU A 27 -8.76 -11.46 -3.32
C GLU A 27 -8.51 -10.44 -2.20
N ARG A 28 -8.00 -10.90 -1.06
CA ARG A 28 -7.68 -10.02 0.06
C ARG A 28 -6.57 -9.02 -0.26
N GLU A 29 -5.54 -9.42 -1.01
CA GLU A 29 -4.51 -8.50 -1.50
C GLU A 29 -5.10 -7.39 -2.38
N GLN A 30 -6.05 -7.73 -3.28
CA GLN A 30 -6.73 -6.77 -4.13
C GLN A 30 -7.60 -5.80 -3.33
N GLU A 31 -8.38 -6.29 -2.36
CA GLU A 31 -9.18 -5.46 -1.46
C GLU A 31 -8.32 -4.46 -0.68
N HIS A 32 -7.18 -4.91 -0.14
CA HIS A 32 -6.25 -4.05 0.58
C HIS A 32 -5.57 -3.05 -0.35
N THR A 33 -5.21 -3.45 -1.57
CA THR A 33 -4.66 -2.56 -2.59
C THR A 33 -5.67 -1.46 -2.97
N LYS A 34 -6.94 -1.81 -3.17
CA LYS A 34 -8.03 -0.86 -3.46
C LYS A 34 -8.23 0.10 -2.29
N THR A 35 -8.30 -0.42 -1.07
CA THR A 35 -8.47 0.38 0.15
C THR A 35 -7.31 1.35 0.33
N ARG A 36 -6.07 0.88 0.16
CA ARG A 36 -4.86 1.72 0.21
C ARG A 36 -4.99 2.91 -0.74
N TRP A 37 -5.35 2.67 -1.99
CA TRP A 37 -5.48 3.73 -3.00
C TRP A 37 -6.61 4.70 -2.70
N ASN A 38 -7.77 4.21 -2.29
CA ASN A 38 -8.90 5.05 -1.91
C ASN A 38 -8.56 5.98 -0.74
N VAL A 39 -8.00 5.42 0.33
CA VAL A 39 -7.62 6.17 1.53
C VAL A 39 -6.52 7.19 1.21
N THR A 40 -5.48 6.79 0.48
CA THR A 40 -4.37 7.68 0.10
C THR A 40 -4.87 8.84 -0.75
N THR A 41 -5.67 8.55 -1.79
CA THR A 41 -6.21 9.59 -2.70
C THR A 41 -7.12 10.56 -1.96
N PHE A 42 -7.95 10.07 -1.04
CA PHE A 42 -8.83 10.90 -0.22
C PHE A 42 -8.06 11.88 0.68
N PHE A 43 -7.06 11.41 1.42
CA PHE A 43 -6.29 12.30 2.29
C PHE A 43 -5.39 13.25 1.50
N VAL A 44 -4.79 12.80 0.39
CA VAL A 44 -4.01 13.66 -0.50
C VAL A 44 -4.89 14.76 -1.11
N SER A 45 -6.13 14.45 -1.52
CA SER A 45 -7.04 15.48 -2.06
C SER A 45 -7.48 16.49 -1.00
N ILE A 46 -7.72 16.06 0.25
CA ILE A 46 -7.98 16.97 1.38
C ILE A 46 -6.79 17.89 1.61
N SER A 47 -5.57 17.34 1.61
CA SER A 47 -4.35 18.15 1.76
C SER A 47 -4.28 19.26 0.71
N PHE A 48 -4.50 18.93 -0.57
CA PHE A 48 -4.49 19.91 -1.65
C PHE A 48 -5.66 20.88 -1.58
N ALA A 49 -6.84 20.45 -1.12
CA ALA A 49 -7.97 21.34 -0.93
C ALA A 49 -7.67 22.40 0.15
N ILE A 50 -7.10 21.98 1.29
CA ILE A 50 -6.72 22.91 2.38
C ILE A 50 -5.69 23.92 1.86
N PHE A 51 -4.65 23.45 1.17
CA PHE A 51 -3.62 24.32 0.62
C PHE A 51 -4.13 25.24 -0.50
N GLY A 52 -4.99 24.72 -1.38
CA GLY A 52 -5.61 25.53 -2.43
C GLY A 52 -6.49 26.64 -1.87
N ILE A 53 -7.28 26.34 -0.84
CA ILE A 53 -8.14 27.32 -0.16
C ILE A 53 -7.29 28.39 0.56
N SER A 54 -6.18 27.99 1.20
CA SER A 54 -5.33 28.97 1.90
C SER A 54 -4.74 30.00 0.94
N LEU A 55 -4.39 29.60 -0.29
CA LEU A 55 -3.86 30.52 -1.31
C LEU A 55 -4.92 31.45 -1.93
N GLN A 56 -6.20 31.06 -1.93
CA GLN A 56 -7.28 31.84 -2.54
C GLN A 56 -7.95 32.81 -1.56
N THR A 57 -7.78 32.59 -0.26
CA THR A 57 -8.50 33.36 0.77
C THR A 57 -7.77 34.66 1.09
N LYS A 58 -8.33 35.80 0.65
CA LYS A 58 -7.71 37.13 0.85
C LYS A 58 -7.68 37.62 2.31
N ASN A 59 -8.65 37.21 3.13
CA ASN A 59 -8.75 37.56 4.55
C ASN A 59 -9.08 36.28 5.35
N PRO A 60 -8.09 35.41 5.58
CA PRO A 60 -8.33 34.16 6.28
C PRO A 60 -8.56 34.42 7.77
N SER A 61 -9.50 33.69 8.36
CA SER A 61 -9.79 33.74 9.80
C SER A 61 -8.67 33.14 10.66
N ALA A 62 -7.78 32.35 10.06
CA ALA A 62 -6.58 31.81 10.69
C ALA A 62 -5.33 32.22 9.88
N PRO A 63 -4.15 32.37 10.51
CA PRO A 63 -2.90 32.61 9.80
C PRO A 63 -2.65 31.53 8.73
N PRO A 64 -2.25 31.89 7.49
CA PRO A 64 -1.98 30.95 6.39
C PRO A 64 -1.02 29.82 6.76
N ILE A 65 -0.08 30.11 7.67
CA ILE A 65 0.88 29.15 8.22
C ILE A 65 0.17 27.93 8.83
N ILE A 66 -0.93 28.13 9.55
CA ILE A 66 -1.66 27.04 10.20
C ILE A 66 -2.27 26.10 9.16
N SER A 67 -2.87 26.66 8.10
CA SER A 67 -3.41 25.86 6.98
C SER A 67 -2.31 25.14 6.20
N HIS A 68 -1.16 25.76 5.99
CA HIS A 68 -0.02 25.15 5.31
C HIS A 68 0.55 23.97 6.10
N VAL A 69 0.74 24.14 7.40
CA VAL A 69 1.18 23.06 8.31
C VAL A 69 0.15 21.95 8.36
N ALA A 70 -1.14 22.27 8.47
CA ALA A 70 -2.21 21.27 8.46
C ALA A 70 -2.24 20.48 7.14
N ALA A 71 -2.13 21.15 6.00
CA ALA A 71 -2.08 20.50 4.69
C ALA A 71 -0.89 19.55 4.58
N LEU A 72 0.31 19.98 5.00
CA LEU A 72 1.51 19.13 5.02
C LEU A 72 1.36 17.94 5.95
N ALA A 73 0.83 18.15 7.16
CA ALA A 73 0.59 17.08 8.12
C ALA A 73 -0.36 16.02 7.55
N VAL A 74 -1.44 16.44 6.90
CA VAL A 74 -2.40 15.52 6.25
C VAL A 74 -1.74 14.75 5.10
N TYR A 75 -0.91 15.41 4.28
CA TYR A 75 -0.18 14.73 3.20
C TYR A 75 0.75 13.65 3.74
N TRP A 76 1.61 13.99 4.69
CA TRP A 76 2.58 13.06 5.24
C TRP A 76 1.90 11.94 6.03
N PHE A 77 0.78 12.23 6.69
CA PHE A 77 -0.07 11.22 7.28
C PHE A 77 -0.62 10.24 6.22
N ALA A 78 -1.11 10.74 5.08
CA ALA A 78 -1.55 9.91 3.97
C ALA A 78 -0.41 9.01 3.43
N PHE A 79 0.80 9.57 3.34
CA PHE A 79 1.99 8.82 2.92
C PHE A 79 2.35 7.70 3.91
N VAL A 80 2.30 7.97 5.21
CA VAL A 80 2.56 6.94 6.24
C VAL A 80 1.51 5.82 6.18
N LEU A 81 0.23 6.17 5.99
CA LEU A 81 -0.82 5.17 5.75
C LEU A 81 -0.53 4.35 4.50
N PHE A 82 -0.22 5.00 3.38
CA PHE A 82 0.17 4.32 2.14
C PHE A 82 1.31 3.34 2.38
N TRP A 83 2.37 3.76 3.08
CA TRP A 83 3.51 2.92 3.41
C TRP A 83 3.09 1.69 4.22
N ARG A 84 2.29 1.88 5.28
CA ARG A 84 1.83 0.79 6.14
C ARG A 84 1.00 -0.24 5.38
N PHE A 85 0.10 0.20 4.52
CA PHE A 85 -0.70 -0.68 3.66
C PHE A 85 0.17 -1.36 2.60
N ASN A 86 1.11 -0.63 1.99
CA ASN A 86 2.02 -1.17 0.98
C ASN A 86 2.91 -2.28 1.53
N SER A 87 3.41 -2.12 2.76
CA SER A 87 4.15 -3.18 3.45
C SER A 87 3.31 -4.45 3.63
N PHE A 88 2.04 -4.30 4.01
CA PHE A 88 1.14 -5.44 4.17
C PHE A 88 0.80 -6.13 2.83
N THR A 89 0.51 -5.37 1.77
CA THR A 89 0.22 -5.96 0.46
C THR A 89 1.46 -6.64 -0.15
N ASN A 90 2.66 -6.11 0.10
CA ASN A 90 3.90 -6.75 -0.31
C ASN A 90 4.10 -8.09 0.40
N TYR A 91 3.85 -8.15 1.71
CA TYR A 91 3.90 -9.42 2.45
C TYR A 91 2.95 -10.48 1.87
N LEU A 92 1.72 -10.10 1.50
CA LEU A 92 0.77 -11.01 0.86
C LEU A 92 1.26 -11.46 -0.53
N ARG A 93 1.85 -10.57 -1.32
CA ARG A 93 2.42 -10.90 -2.63
C ARG A 93 3.59 -11.88 -2.52
N ASP A 94 4.47 -11.68 -1.54
CA ASP A 94 5.59 -12.59 -1.28
C ASP A 94 5.07 -13.97 -0.87
N TYR A 95 4.02 -14.03 -0.04
CA TYR A 95 3.37 -15.30 0.31
C TYR A 95 2.75 -16.02 -0.89
N LEU A 96 2.01 -15.30 -1.74
CA LEU A 96 1.46 -15.86 -2.98
C LEU A 96 2.56 -16.38 -3.90
N ARG A 97 3.65 -15.61 -4.06
CA ARG A 97 4.82 -16.01 -4.85
C ARG A 97 5.47 -17.28 -4.33
N ASN A 98 5.59 -17.43 -3.01
CA ASN A 98 6.12 -18.63 -2.38
C ASN A 98 5.23 -19.86 -2.65
N MET A 99 3.90 -19.69 -2.73
CA MET A 99 2.98 -20.77 -3.11
C MET A 99 3.15 -21.17 -4.59
N GLU A 100 3.33 -20.21 -5.49
CA GLU A 100 3.61 -20.46 -6.91
C GLU A 100 4.96 -21.18 -7.08
N SER A 101 6.03 -20.66 -6.48
CA SER A 101 7.39 -21.23 -6.63
C SER A 101 7.54 -22.61 -6.02
N SER A 102 6.72 -22.95 -5.02
CA SER A 102 6.71 -24.28 -4.38
C SER A 102 5.85 -25.30 -5.14
N ALA A 103 5.31 -24.94 -6.31
CA ALA A 103 4.39 -25.76 -7.12
C ALA A 103 3.17 -26.27 -6.33
N ILE A 104 2.78 -25.56 -5.26
CA ILE A 104 1.58 -25.86 -4.47
C ILE A 104 0.32 -25.52 -5.29
N VAL A 105 0.44 -24.60 -6.25
CA VAL A 105 -0.63 -24.16 -7.15
C VAL A 105 -0.09 -24.12 -8.59
N ASN A 106 -0.90 -24.54 -9.56
CA ASN A 106 -0.58 -24.50 -11.01
C ASN A 106 -0.82 -23.11 -11.66
N ILE A 107 -0.92 -22.04 -10.88
CA ILE A 107 -1.27 -20.69 -11.33
C ILE A 107 -0.03 -19.81 -11.13
N ASP A 108 0.42 -19.12 -12.19
CA ASP A 108 1.62 -18.26 -12.17
C ASP A 108 1.27 -16.78 -12.41
N VAL A 109 0.33 -16.22 -11.65
CA VAL A 109 -0.12 -14.84 -11.87
C VAL A 109 0.92 -13.85 -11.34
N GLN A 110 1.44 -14.06 -10.14
CA GLN A 110 2.41 -13.15 -9.51
C GLN A 110 3.76 -13.23 -10.22
N THR A 111 4.21 -14.44 -10.57
CA THR A 111 5.49 -14.67 -11.26
C THR A 111 5.50 -14.04 -12.66
N LYS A 112 4.41 -14.16 -13.43
CA LYS A 112 4.29 -13.47 -14.73
C LYS A 112 4.23 -11.96 -14.59
N MET A 113 3.53 -11.45 -13.56
CA MET A 113 3.47 -10.02 -13.29
C MET A 113 4.86 -9.46 -12.96
N ASP A 114 5.63 -10.14 -12.11
CA ASP A 114 6.97 -9.71 -11.69
C ASP A 114 7.95 -9.71 -12.87
N ASN A 115 7.92 -10.75 -13.72
CA ASN A 115 8.73 -10.81 -14.94
C ASN A 115 8.43 -9.66 -15.91
N THR A 116 7.15 -9.24 -15.99
CA THR A 116 6.73 -8.11 -16.83
C THR A 116 7.17 -6.77 -16.23
N ILE A 117 7.10 -6.61 -14.90
CA ILE A 117 7.49 -5.38 -14.20
C ILE A 117 9.01 -5.22 -14.17
N HIS A 118 9.78 -6.29 -13.98
CA HIS A 118 11.24 -6.23 -14.03
C HIS A 118 11.81 -5.87 -15.41
N ALA A 119 11.09 -6.19 -16.48
CA ALA A 119 11.48 -5.81 -17.84
C ALA A 119 11.38 -4.29 -18.08
N ASN A 120 10.58 -3.56 -17.29
CA ASN A 120 10.38 -2.13 -17.47
C ASN A 120 10.44 -1.46 -16.09
N ARG A 121 11.62 -0.97 -15.69
CA ARG A 121 11.89 -0.29 -14.39
C ARG A 121 11.08 1.00 -14.23
N TRP A 122 9.77 0.88 -14.15
CA TRP A 122 8.88 1.96 -13.82
C TRP A 122 9.01 2.25 -12.33
N ILE A 123 9.26 3.52 -12.03
CA ILE A 123 9.40 4.07 -10.68
C ILE A 123 8.38 3.44 -9.75
N SER A 124 8.87 2.83 -8.67
CA SER A 124 8.00 2.29 -7.61
C SER A 124 7.04 3.40 -7.16
N THR A 125 5.74 3.10 -7.15
CA THR A 125 4.69 4.02 -6.68
C THR A 125 5.02 4.65 -5.33
N PHE A 126 5.70 3.89 -4.46
CA PHE A 126 6.21 4.40 -3.19
C PHE A 126 7.16 5.58 -3.37
N ASN A 127 8.17 5.44 -4.25
CA ASN A 127 9.13 6.50 -4.54
C ASN A 127 8.45 7.71 -5.19
N LEU A 128 7.47 7.47 -6.07
CA LEU A 128 6.71 8.54 -6.71
C LEU A 128 5.98 9.41 -5.67
N LEU A 129 5.21 8.78 -4.76
CA LEU A 129 4.49 9.50 -3.71
C LEU A 129 5.44 10.19 -2.72
N PHE A 130 6.58 9.59 -2.44
CA PHE A 130 7.60 10.20 -1.58
C PHE A 130 8.18 11.47 -2.21
N TYR A 131 8.68 11.39 -3.44
CA TYR A 131 9.27 12.53 -4.14
C TYR A 131 8.25 13.65 -4.37
N PHE A 132 7.01 13.28 -4.69
CA PHE A 132 5.94 14.25 -4.81
C PHE A 132 5.65 14.95 -3.48
N GLY A 133 5.75 14.25 -2.35
CA GLY A 133 5.63 14.83 -1.01
C GLY A 133 6.73 15.81 -0.66
N VAL A 134 7.97 15.48 -1.04
CA VAL A 134 9.12 16.38 -0.89
C VAL A 134 8.90 17.63 -1.74
N PHE A 135 8.54 17.47 -3.02
CA PHE A 135 8.26 18.60 -3.91
C PHE A 135 7.13 19.47 -3.37
N TYR A 136 6.04 18.86 -2.90
CA TYR A 136 4.93 19.57 -2.28
C TYR A 136 5.35 20.34 -1.02
N THR A 137 6.17 19.73 -0.17
CA THR A 137 6.73 20.40 1.03
C THR A 137 7.56 21.62 0.66
N VAL A 138 8.40 21.52 -0.37
CA VAL A 138 9.18 22.65 -0.89
C VAL A 138 8.26 23.74 -1.44
N ALA A 139 7.22 23.38 -2.21
CA ALA A 139 6.27 24.34 -2.75
C ALA A 139 5.52 25.12 -1.65
N VAL A 140 5.05 24.41 -0.60
CA VAL A 140 4.43 25.03 0.58
C VAL A 140 5.43 25.95 1.31
N GLY A 141 6.69 25.53 1.44
CA GLY A 141 7.74 26.34 2.05
C GLY A 141 8.09 27.61 1.27
N LEU A 142 8.08 27.56 -0.06
CA LEU A 142 8.30 28.75 -0.90
C LEU A 142 7.12 29.73 -0.81
N LEU A 143 5.92 29.22 -0.61
CA LEU A 143 4.69 30.01 -0.48
C LEU A 143 4.34 30.32 0.98
N TRP A 144 5.27 30.12 1.91
CA TRP A 144 5.06 30.24 3.35
C TRP A 144 4.58 31.63 3.81
N TRP A 145 4.95 32.66 3.05
CA TRP A 145 4.70 34.07 3.37
C TRP A 145 3.65 34.73 2.46
N LYS A 146 3.09 33.98 1.50
CA LYS A 146 1.99 34.46 0.65
C LYS A 146 0.66 34.00 1.22
#